data_AF-A0A941VZ13-F1
#
_entry.id   AF-A0A941VZ13-F1
#
_cell.length_a   1.000
_cell.length_b   1.000
_cell.length_c   1.000
_cell.angle_alpha   90.00
_cell.angle_beta   90.00
_cell.angle_gamma   90.00
#
_symmetry.space_group_name_H-M   'P 1'
#
loop_
_entity.id
_entity.type
_entity.pdbx_description
1 polymer ?
#
loop_
_entity_poly.entity_id
_entity_poly.type
_entity_poly.pdbx_seq_one_letter_code
_entity_poly.pdbx_strand_id
1 'polypeptide(L)' 'MGCVVNGPGEAREADIGVAGGEGVGILFRKGRVVKKFPEERLVDVLLEEVASFEKRLKLDAQHSKGEKAKTM' A
#
# COMPACT_ATOMS: atom_id res chain seq x y z
N MET A 1 -4.92 8.50 8.40
CA MET A 1 -5.95 9.55 8.54
C MET A 1 -7.07 9.00 9.42
N GLY A 2 -7.67 9.86 10.24
CA GLY A 2 -8.73 9.46 11.18
C GLY A 2 -10.04 9.22 10.46
N CYS A 3 -10.65 8.07 10.71
CA CYS A 3 -11.97 7.62 10.24
C CYS A 3 -12.01 6.91 8.86
N VAL A 4 -12.60 5.70 8.88
CA VAL A 4 -12.91 4.83 7.72
C VAL A 4 -13.76 5.53 6.65
N VAL A 5 -14.43 6.62 7.02
CA VAL A 5 -15.36 7.36 6.15
C VAL A 5 -14.62 8.26 5.15
N ASN A 6 -13.51 8.89 5.54
CA ASN A 6 -12.71 9.76 4.67
C ASN A 6 -11.49 9.03 4.06
N GLY A 7 -11.02 7.97 4.70
CA GLY A 7 -9.87 7.17 4.25
C GLY A 7 -9.91 6.68 2.80
N PRO A 8 -11.05 6.23 2.23
CA PRO A 8 -11.09 5.75 0.84
C PRO A 8 -10.90 6.84 -0.21
N GLY A 9 -11.35 8.07 0.06
CA GLY A 9 -11.21 9.22 -0.84
C GLY A 9 -9.77 9.75 -0.87
N GLU A 10 -9.15 9.87 0.31
CA GLU A 10 -7.74 10.26 0.47
C GLU A 10 -6.78 9.16 -0.02
N ALA A 11 -7.12 7.88 0.20
CA ALA A 11 -6.32 6.74 -0.28
C ALA A 11 -6.41 6.49 -1.79
N ARG A 12 -7.29 7.21 -2.52
CA ARG A 12 -7.38 7.11 -3.99
C ARG A 12 -6.16 7.72 -4.68
N GLU A 13 -5.56 8.73 -4.05
CA GLU A 13 -4.33 9.39 -4.51
C GLU A 13 -3.06 8.68 -3.97
N ALA A 14 -3.19 7.86 -2.94
CA ALA A 14 -2.09 7.12 -2.34
C ALA A 14 -1.96 5.69 -2.92
N ASP A 15 -0.72 5.26 -3.17
CA ASP A 15 -0.46 3.87 -3.54
C ASP A 15 -0.82 2.89 -2.42
N ILE A 16 -0.67 3.32 -1.16
CA ILE A 16 -0.90 2.54 0.06
C ILE A 16 -1.50 3.47 1.12
N GLY A 17 -2.54 3.01 1.81
CA GLY A 17 -3.14 3.73 2.94
C GLY A 17 -3.70 2.78 3.99
N VAL A 18 -3.79 3.25 5.23
CA VAL A 18 -4.47 2.53 6.32
C VAL A 18 -5.46 3.47 7.01
N ALA A 19 -6.62 2.94 7.41
CA ALA A 19 -7.59 3.64 8.25
C ALA A 19 -7.96 2.77 9.46
N GLY A 20 -8.10 3.40 10.62
CA GLY A 20 -8.52 2.75 11.87
C GLY A 20 -9.86 3.29 12.36
N GLY A 21 -10.60 2.45 13.08
CA GLY A 21 -11.80 2.80 13.82
C GLY A 21 -12.56 1.57 14.30
N GLU A 22 -13.28 1.70 15.42
CA GLU A 22 -14.11 0.63 16.02
C GLU A 22 -13.32 -0.68 16.26
N GLY A 23 -12.03 -0.61 16.59
CA GLY A 23 -11.18 -1.78 16.83
C GLY A 23 -10.73 -2.49 15.55
N VAL A 24 -11.02 -1.93 14.37
CA VAL A 24 -10.66 -2.48 13.06
C VAL A 24 -9.76 -1.51 12.29
N GLY A 25 -8.66 -2.03 11.78
CA GLY A 25 -7.83 -1.42 10.75
C GLY A 25 -8.21 -1.93 9.35
N ILE A 26 -8.11 -1.06 8.34
CA ILE A 26 -8.36 -1.37 6.94
C ILE A 26 -7.17 -0.91 6.11
N LEU A 27 -6.62 -1.81 5.30
CA LEU A 27 -5.58 -1.52 4.32
C LEU A 27 -6.22 -1.19 2.97
N PHE A 28 -5.74 -0.12 2.35
CA PHE A 28 -6.09 0.31 1.00
C PHE A 28 -4.85 0.29 0.10
N ARG A 29 -5.05 -0.05 -1.17
CA ARG A 29 -4.06 0.17 -2.23
C ARG A 29 -4.76 0.81 -3.43
N LYS A 30 -4.24 1.94 -3.93
CA LYS A 30 -4.83 2.70 -5.05
C LYS A 30 -6.35 2.90 -4.89
N GLY A 31 -6.77 3.30 -3.70
CA GLY A 31 -8.18 3.50 -3.33
C GLY A 31 -9.04 2.24 -3.21
N ARG A 32 -8.48 1.02 -3.26
CA ARG A 32 -9.23 -0.24 -3.09
C ARG A 32 -8.89 -0.91 -1.76
N VAL A 33 -9.89 -1.43 -1.06
CA VAL A 33 -9.71 -2.22 0.16
C VAL A 33 -9.02 -3.53 -0.18
N VAL A 34 -7.93 -3.83 0.53
CA VAL A 34 -7.14 -5.06 0.38
C VAL A 34 -7.42 -6.05 1.50
N LYS A 35 -7.37 -5.59 2.76
CA LYS A 35 -7.61 -6.44 3.94
C LYS A 35 -8.09 -5.61 5.13
N LYS A 36 -8.82 -6.27 6.04
CA LYS A 36 -9.14 -5.76 7.38
C LYS A 36 -8.30 -6.50 8.42
N PHE A 37 -7.96 -5.85 9.52
CA PHE A 37 -7.10 -6.39 10.57
C PHE A 37 -7.41 -5.70 11.91
N PRO A 38 -6.94 -6.20 13.07
CA PRO A 38 -7.12 -5.53 14.36
C PRO A 38 -6.47 -4.14 14.39
N GLU A 39 -7.16 -3.12 14.89
CA GLU A 39 -6.67 -1.72 14.86
C GLU A 39 -5.29 -1.54 15.49
N GLU A 40 -4.95 -2.30 16.53
CA GLU A 40 -3.64 -2.31 17.19
C GLU A 40 -2.46 -2.59 16.23
N ARG A 41 -2.71 -3.26 15.10
CA ARG A 41 -1.70 -3.58 14.09
C ARG A 41 -1.54 -2.51 13.01
N LEU A 42 -2.15 -1.32 13.14
CA LEU A 42 -2.14 -0.29 12.09
C LEU A 42 -0.74 0.09 11.62
N VAL A 43 0.16 0.34 12.57
CA VAL A 43 1.53 0.75 12.29
C VAL A 43 2.31 -0.40 11.65
N ASP A 44 2.22 -1.60 12.21
CA ASP A 44 2.91 -2.79 11.68
C ASP A 44 2.50 -3.08 10.25
N VAL A 45 1.18 -3.10 9.99
CA VAL A 45 0.65 -3.36 8.65
C VAL A 45 1.09 -2.28 7.68
N LEU A 46 1.10 -1.01 8.06
CA LEU A 46 1.58 0.06 7.17
C LEU A 46 3.06 -0.13 6.82
N LEU A 47 3.92 -0.41 7.81
CA LEU A 47 5.36 -0.60 7.60
C LEU A 47 5.66 -1.84 6.74
N GLU A 48 4.99 -2.96 7.00
CA GLU A 48 5.08 -4.18 6.18
C GLU A 48 4.75 -3.89 4.71
N GLU A 49 3.69 -3.11 4.48
CA GLU A 49 3.18 -2.81 3.14
C GLU A 49 4.10 -1.83 2.39
N VAL A 50 4.65 -0.81 3.06
CA VAL A 50 5.66 0.09 2.48
C VAL A 50 6.93 -0.68 2.12
N ALA A 51 7.44 -1.53 3.02
CA ALA A 51 8.61 -2.36 2.74
C ALA A 51 8.37 -3.33 1.57
N SER A 52 7.17 -3.91 1.48
CA SER A 52 6.75 -4.74 0.34
C SER A 52 6.72 -3.94 -0.97
N PHE A 53 6.29 -2.69 -0.91
CA PHE A 53 6.20 -1.81 -2.07
C PHE A 53 7.56 -1.35 -2.57
N GLU A 54 8.48 -0.98 -1.67
CA GLU A 54 9.87 -0.69 -2.06
C GLU A 54 10.54 -1.86 -2.77
N LYS A 55 10.31 -3.09 -2.28
CA LYS A 55 10.83 -4.30 -2.93
C LYS A 55 10.28 -4.46 -4.35
N ARG A 56 8.97 -4.23 -4.55
CA ARG A 56 8.34 -4.25 -5.88
C ARG A 56 8.93 -3.19 -6.81
N LEU A 57 9.08 -1.95 -6.34
CA LEU A 57 9.68 -0.87 -7.15
C LEU A 57 11.11 -1.22 -7.61
N LYS A 58 11.90 -1.86 -6.73
CA LYS A 58 13.26 -2.31 -7.08
C LYS A 58 13.25 -3.45 -8.10
N LEU A 59 12.31 -4.40 -8.00
CA LEU A 59 12.13 -5.49 -8.96
C LEU A 59 11.68 -5.00 -10.34
N ASP A 60 10.75 -4.04 -10.37
CA ASP A 60 10.24 -3.45 -11.61
C ASP A 60 11.34 -2.65 -12.34
N ALA A 61 12.13 -1.87 -11.58
CA ALA A 61 13.28 -1.13 -12.10
C ALA A 61 14.39 -2.03 -12.66
N GLN A 62 14.56 -3.24 -12.11
CA GLN A 62 15.51 -4.24 -12.61
C GLN A 62 15.03 -4.90 -13.91
N HIS A 63 13.72 -5.17 -14.05
CA HIS A 63 13.16 -5.72 -15.29
C HIS A 63 13.26 -4.74 -16.47
N SER A 64 13.02 -3.45 -16.26
CA SER A 64 13.10 -2.44 -17.33
C SER A 64 14.51 -2.25 -17.90
N LYS A 65 15.57 -2.58 -17.14
CA LYS A 65 16.95 -2.56 -17.65
C LYS A 65 17.28 -3.80 -18.51
N GLY A 66 16.64 -4.94 -18.25
CA GLY A 66 16.85 -6.17 -19.01
C GLY A 66 16.25 -6.14 -20.41
N GLU A 67 15.12 -5.46 -20.60
CA GLU A 67 14.47 -5.35 -21.92
C GLU A 67 15.21 -4.38 -22.87
N LYS A 68 15.73 -3.25 -22.36
CA LYS A 68 16.51 -2.31 -23.19
C LYS A 68 17.83 -2.87 -23.69
N ALA A 69 18.38 -3.90 -23.04
CA ALA A 69 19.63 -4.55 -23.45
C ALA A 69 19.45 -5.63 -24.54
N LYS A 70 18.20 -6.03 -24.86
CA LYS A 70 17.91 -7.08 -25.86
C LYS A 70 17.56 -6.55 -27.26
N THR A 71 17.37 -5.23 -27.41
CA THR A 71 16.93 -4.59 -28.66
C THR A 71 18.00 -3.71 -29.30
N MET A 72 19.26 -3.81 -28.85
CA MET A 72 20.43 -3.17 -29.47
C MET A 72 21.31 -4.18 -30.17
#